data_AF-A0A2E6CM53-F1
#
_entry.id   AF-A0A2E6CM53-F1
#
_cell.length_a   1.000
_cell.length_b   1.000
_cell.length_c   1.000
_cell.angle_alpha   90.00
_cell.angle_beta   90.00
_cell.angle_gamma   90.00
#
_symmetry.space_group_name_H-M   'P 1'
#
loop_
_entity.id
_entity.type
_entity.pdbx_description
1 polymer ?
#
loop_
_entity_poly.entity_id
_entity_poly.type
_entity_poly.pdbx_seq_one_letter_code
_entity_poly.pdbx_strand_id
1 'polypeptide(L)'
;MRNDENLDLQYSLAARFATHLMTQPNEIDGDDLVGLKEFFTEDQLIELSLDVMKWNYQKVSVALGTDREVREGELSELHFDENGKWSFS
;
A
#
# COMPACT_ATOMS: atom_id res chain seq x y z
N MET A 1 -22.88 10.17 -5.72
CA MET A 1 -23.18 8.97 -6.54
C MET A 1 -22.10 8.71 -7.57
N ARG A 2 -22.01 9.43 -8.70
CA ARG A 2 -20.95 9.18 -9.71
C ARG A 2 -19.50 9.43 -9.22
N ASN A 3 -19.34 10.31 -8.23
CA ASN A 3 -18.03 10.63 -7.63
C ASN A 3 -17.58 9.54 -6.63
N ASP A 4 -18.52 8.93 -5.92
CA ASP A 4 -18.24 7.89 -4.93
C ASP A 4 -17.87 6.57 -5.61
N GLU A 5 -18.57 6.24 -6.72
CA GLU A 5 -18.26 5.07 -7.55
C GLU A 5 -16.85 5.12 -8.17
N ASN A 6 -16.40 6.31 -8.58
CA ASN A 6 -15.05 6.50 -9.11
C ASN A 6 -13.97 6.37 -8.02
N LEU A 7 -14.26 6.84 -6.80
CA LEU A 7 -13.38 6.68 -5.64
C LEU A 7 -13.25 5.21 -5.24
N ASP A 8 -14.37 4.48 -5.18
CA ASP A 8 -14.39 3.05 -4.89
C ASP A 8 -13.59 2.25 -5.93
N LEU A 9 -13.74 2.59 -7.22
CA LEU A 9 -12.99 1.97 -8.30
C LEU A 9 -11.48 2.27 -8.19
N GLN A 10 -11.11 3.53 -7.95
CA GLN A 10 -9.72 3.94 -7.75
C GLN A 10 -9.06 3.16 -6.61
N TYR A 11 -9.72 3.07 -5.44
CA TYR A 11 -9.19 2.33 -4.29
C TYR A 11 -9.11 0.83 -4.55
N SER A 12 -10.12 0.25 -5.21
CA SER A 12 -10.14 -1.17 -5.57
C SER A 12 -8.96 -1.53 -6.49
N LEU A 13 -8.69 -0.71 -7.51
CA LEU A 13 -7.56 -0.90 -8.42
C LEU A 13 -6.22 -0.80 -7.69
N ALA A 14 -6.03 0.21 -6.85
CA ALA A 14 -4.79 0.38 -6.08
C ALA A 14 -4.55 -0.78 -5.10
N ALA A 15 -5.61 -1.25 -4.40
CA ALA A 15 -5.53 -2.37 -3.47
C ALA A 15 -5.23 -3.70 -4.18
N ARG A 16 -5.85 -3.94 -5.34
CA ARG A 16 -5.59 -5.12 -6.17
C ARG A 16 -4.15 -5.12 -6.67
N PHE A 17 -3.67 -3.99 -7.21
CA PHE A 17 -2.29 -3.83 -7.66
C PHE A 17 -1.29 -4.10 -6.53
N ALA A 18 -1.49 -3.48 -5.36
CA ALA A 18 -0.64 -3.70 -4.19
C ALA A 18 -0.63 -5.18 -3.75
N THR A 19 -1.79 -5.84 -3.80
CA THR A 19 -1.92 -7.26 -3.48
C THR A 19 -1.13 -8.13 -4.44
N HIS A 20 -1.33 -7.97 -5.76
CA HIS A 20 -0.60 -8.75 -6.77
C HIS A 20 0.90 -8.47 -6.72
N LEU A 21 1.32 -7.21 -6.64
CA LEU A 21 2.73 -6.84 -6.54
C LEU A 21 3.39 -7.44 -5.29
N MET A 22 2.64 -7.57 -4.19
CA MET A 22 3.11 -8.20 -2.98
C MET A 22 3.19 -9.73 -3.10
N THR A 23 2.17 -10.40 -3.64
CA THR A 23 2.01 -11.86 -3.51
C THR A 23 2.30 -12.63 -4.80
N GLN A 24 1.85 -12.13 -5.95
CA GLN A 24 1.90 -12.79 -7.25
C GLN A 24 2.09 -11.76 -8.37
N PRO A 25 3.30 -11.18 -8.55
CA PRO A 25 3.52 -10.10 -9.51
C PRO A 25 3.18 -10.45 -10.97
N ASN A 26 3.21 -11.75 -11.30
CA ASN A 26 2.85 -12.25 -12.63
C ASN A 26 1.33 -12.17 -12.93
N GLU A 27 0.49 -11.91 -11.92
CA GLU A 27 -0.96 -11.71 -12.08
C GLU A 27 -1.33 -10.25 -12.40
N ILE A 28 -0.36 -9.32 -12.42
CA ILE A 28 -0.60 -7.95 -12.88
C ILE A 28 -0.77 -7.99 -14.40
N ASP A 29 -1.99 -7.75 -14.87
CA ASP A 29 -2.33 -7.79 -16.30
C ASP A 29 -2.42 -6.39 -16.94
N GLY A 30 -2.68 -6.37 -18.24
CA GLY A 30 -2.80 -5.12 -19.00
C GLY A 30 -4.03 -4.30 -18.64
N ASP A 31 -5.11 -4.94 -18.20
CA ASP A 31 -6.37 -4.27 -17.87
C ASP A 31 -6.26 -3.54 -16.52
N ASP A 32 -5.54 -4.13 -15.56
CA ASP A 32 -5.12 -3.48 -14.32
C ASP A 32 -4.35 -2.18 -14.58
N LEU A 33 -3.35 -2.24 -15.48
CA LEU A 33 -2.49 -1.10 -15.80
C LEU A 33 -3.26 0.01 -16.54
N VAL A 34 -4.20 -0.34 -17.40
CA VAL A 34 -5.05 0.64 -18.09
C VAL A 34 -5.92 1.37 -17.06
N GLY A 35 -6.63 0.64 -16.20
CA GLY A 35 -7.48 1.25 -15.17
C GLY A 35 -6.70 2.12 -14.19
N LEU A 36 -5.52 1.69 -13.77
CA LEU A 36 -4.65 2.49 -12.90
C LEU A 36 -4.23 3.82 -13.54
N LYS A 37 -3.88 3.81 -14.83
CA LYS A 37 -3.47 5.02 -15.58
C LYS A 37 -4.60 6.03 -15.80
N GLU A 38 -5.87 5.63 -15.60
CA GLU A 38 -7.00 6.55 -15.62
C GLU A 38 -7.06 7.43 -14.36
N PHE A 39 -6.58 6.93 -13.22
CA PHE A 39 -6.69 7.60 -11.92
C PHE A 39 -5.37 8.10 -11.34
N PHE A 40 -4.24 7.56 -11.81
CA PHE A 40 -2.91 7.86 -11.27
C PHE A 40 -1.96 8.33 -12.37
N THR A 41 -1.12 9.31 -12.04
CA THR A 41 0.02 9.69 -12.88
C THR A 41 1.09 8.61 -12.85
N GLU A 42 2.02 8.66 -13.81
CA GLU A 42 3.18 7.77 -13.83
C GLU A 42 4.01 7.88 -12.54
N ASP A 43 4.24 9.11 -12.05
CA ASP A 43 4.95 9.35 -10.78
C ASP A 43 4.23 8.70 -9.59
N GLN A 44 2.90 8.82 -9.52
CA GLN A 44 2.11 8.20 -8.45
C GLN A 44 2.13 6.68 -8.52
N LEU A 45 2.17 6.09 -9.72
CA LEU A 45 2.31 4.64 -9.88
C LEU A 45 3.71 4.14 -9.50
N ILE A 46 4.74 4.94 -9.77
CA ILE A 46 6.11 4.67 -9.30
C ILE A 46 6.14 4.73 -7.77
N GLU A 47 5.59 5.78 -7.16
CA GLU A 47 5.52 5.92 -5.70
C GLU A 47 4.74 4.76 -5.05
N LEU A 48 3.56 4.42 -5.57
CA LEU A 48 2.76 3.28 -5.08
C LEU A 48 3.56 1.97 -5.16
N SER A 49 4.28 1.74 -6.25
CA SER A 49 5.12 0.56 -6.41
C SER A 49 6.27 0.52 -5.40
N LEU A 50 6.94 1.65 -5.19
CA LEU A 50 8.03 1.79 -4.22
C LEU A 50 7.53 1.59 -2.78
N ASP A 51 6.36 2.11 -2.44
CA ASP A 51 5.77 1.93 -1.12
C ASP A 51 5.45 0.46 -0.85
N VAL A 52 4.80 -0.24 -1.78
CA VAL A 52 4.52 -1.68 -1.63
C VAL A 52 5.82 -2.47 -1.48
N MET A 53 6.83 -2.18 -2.31
CA MET A 53 8.11 -2.89 -2.26
C MET A 53 8.91 -2.60 -0.98
N LYS A 54 8.83 -1.38 -0.44
CA LYS A 54 9.44 -1.01 0.84
C LYS A 54 8.89 -1.88 1.98
N TRP A 55 7.59 -2.11 1.99
CA TRP A 55 6.95 -2.94 3.01
C TRP A 55 7.16 -4.44 2.80
N ASN A 56 7.41 -4.89 1.56
CA ASN A 56 7.76 -6.28 1.27
C ASN A 56 9.04 -6.76 1.97
N TYR A 57 9.93 -5.87 2.41
CA TYR A 57 11.11 -6.25 3.22
C TYR A 57 10.73 -7.02 4.48
N GLN A 58 9.57 -6.76 5.08
CA GLN A 58 9.07 -7.49 6.26
C GLN A 58 8.97 -9.00 6.01
N LYS A 59 8.74 -9.42 4.77
CA LYS A 59 8.68 -10.85 4.40
C LYS A 59 10.00 -11.56 4.62
N VAL A 60 11.13 -10.88 4.49
CA VAL A 60 12.45 -11.44 4.77
C VAL A 60 12.59 -11.72 6.26
N SER A 61 12.20 -10.76 7.10
CA SER A 61 12.23 -10.95 8.56
C SER A 61 11.34 -12.11 9.00
N VAL A 62 10.10 -12.17 8.49
CA VAL A 62 9.15 -13.26 8.78
C VAL A 62 9.66 -14.61 8.29
N ALA A 63 10.17 -14.71 7.05
CA ALA A 63 10.67 -15.97 6.49
C ALA A 63 11.89 -16.52 7.26
N LEU A 64 12.71 -15.62 7.80
CA LEU A 64 13.88 -15.99 8.61
C LEU A 64 13.52 -16.21 10.09
N GLY A 65 12.26 -15.98 10.51
CA GLY A 65 11.86 -15.98 11.92
C GLY A 65 12.64 -14.96 12.75
N THR A 66 13.04 -13.86 12.12
CA THR A 66 13.79 -12.75 12.73
C THR A 66 12.92 -11.51 12.91
N ASP A 67 11.64 -11.60 12.55
CA ASP A 67 10.66 -10.64 12.97
C ASP A 67 10.64 -10.58 14.50
N ARG A 68 10.75 -9.37 15.03
CA ARG A 68 10.65 -9.15 16.46
C ARG A 68 9.18 -9.29 16.82
N GLU A 69 8.85 -10.23 17.70
CA GLU A 69 7.55 -10.26 18.36
C GLU A 69 7.31 -8.91 19.03
N VAL A 70 6.23 -8.23 18.63
CA VAL A 70 5.83 -6.96 19.22
C VAL A 70 5.44 -7.23 20.66
N ARG A 71 6.18 -6.65 21.61
CA ARG A 71 5.88 -6.80 23.04
C ARG A 71 4.90 -5.73 23.48
N GLU A 72 4.14 -6.06 24.52
CA GLU A 72 3.24 -5.10 25.17
C GLU A 72 4.05 -3.86 25.60
N GLY A 73 3.57 -2.67 25.19
CA GLY A 73 4.24 -1.39 25.44
C GLY A 73 5.32 -0.97 24.43
N GLU A 74 5.60 -1.77 23.39
CA GLU A 74 6.55 -1.40 22.31
C GLU A 74 5.88 -0.76 21.08
N LEU A 75 4.54 -0.77 21.04
CA LEU A 75 3.77 -0.05 20.02
C LEU A 75 3.57 1.39 20.47
N SER A 76 4.14 2.32 19.71
CA SER A 76 3.73 3.73 19.76
C SER A 76 2.58 3.95 18.80
N GLU A 77 1.50 4.54 19.28
CA GLU A 77 0.39 4.92 18.42
C GLU A 77 0.81 6.08 17.50
N LEU A 78 0.54 5.92 16.20
CA LEU A 78 0.72 6.98 15.22
C LEU A 78 -0.51 7.88 15.25
N HIS A 79 -0.32 9.15 15.63
CA HIS A 79 -1.38 10.14 15.66
C HIS A 79 -1.19 11.15 14.55
N PHE A 80 -2.29 11.51 13.88
CA PHE A 80 -2.36 12.64 12.96
C PHE A 80 -3.17 13.74 13.62
N ASP A 81 -2.62 14.96 13.64
CA ASP A 81 -3.38 16.13 14.08
C ASP A 81 -4.31 16.64 12.96
N GLU A 82 -5.12 17.64 13.30
CA GLU A 82 -6.06 18.30 12.40
C GLU A 82 -5.40 18.98 11.17
N ASN A 83 -4.08 19.19 11.20
CA ASN A 83 -3.30 19.74 10.10
C ASN A 83 -2.53 18.67 9.31
N GLY A 84 -2.75 17.39 9.63
CA GLY A 84 -2.06 16.25 9.01
C GLY A 84 -0.62 16.06 9.47
N LYS A 85 -0.19 16.76 10.54
CA LYS A 85 1.13 16.53 11.14
C LYS A 85 1.08 15.27 11.99
N TRP A 86 2.07 14.41 11.79
CA TRP A 86 2.15 13.12 12.49
C TRP A 86 3.04 13.19 13.74
N SER A 87 2.72 12.37 14.74
CA SER A 87 3.51 12.16 15.96
C SER A 87 3.36 10.74 16.52
N PHE A 88 4.30 10.33 17.37
CA PHE A 88 4.25 9.07 18.12
C PHE A 88 3.99 9.36 19.61
N SER A 89 3.14 8.57 20.25
CA SER A 89 2.99 8.52 21.71
C SER A 89 3.96 7.54 22.37
#